data_AF-A0A9C8ACS0-F1
#
_entry.id   AF-A0A9C8ACS0-F1
#
_cell.length_a   1.000
_cell.length_b   1.000
_cell.length_c   1.000
_cell.angle_alpha   90.00
_cell.angle_beta   90.00
_cell.angle_gamma   90.00
#
_symmetry.space_group_name_H-M   'P 1'
#
loop_
_entity.id
_entity.type
_entity.pdbx_description
1 polymer ?
#
loop_
_entity_poly.entity_id
_entity_poly.type
_entity_poly.pdbx_seq_one_letter_code
_entity_poly.pdbx_strand_id
1 'polypeptide(L)'
;MHEPSLFEATDEEHKALLRALQAAKVELGQQYAPDGYNIGINDGLAAGQTVMHLHIHLIPRYNGDCIDPRGGVRWIFPDKAVYWKD
;
A
#
# COMPACT_ATOMS: atom_id res chain seq x y z
N MET A 1 -17.30 -0.89 -10.09
CA MET A 1 -15.94 -0.31 -10.05
C MET A 1 -15.06 -1.11 -10.99
N HIS A 2 -14.76 -0.59 -12.17
CA HIS A 2 -13.72 -1.12 -13.08
C HIS A 2 -12.86 0.07 -13.55
N GLU A 3 -12.48 0.93 -12.62
CA GLU A 3 -11.59 2.05 -12.93
C GLU A 3 -10.14 1.58 -12.73
N PRO A 4 -9.24 1.73 -13.71
CA PRO A 4 -7.83 1.39 -13.55
C PRO A 4 -7.07 2.40 -12.69
N SER A 5 -7.53 3.67 -12.64
CA SER A 5 -6.83 4.76 -11.97
C SER A 5 -7.56 5.26 -10.72
N LEU A 6 -6.81 5.69 -9.71
CA LEU A 6 -7.33 6.41 -8.54
C LEU A 6 -8.04 7.70 -8.95
N PHE A 7 -7.57 8.36 -10.01
CA PHE A 7 -8.07 9.65 -10.47
C PHE A 7 -9.38 9.55 -11.26
N GLU A 8 -9.79 8.34 -11.65
CA GLU A 8 -11.04 8.06 -12.36
C GLU A 8 -12.16 7.64 -11.41
N ALA A 9 -11.82 7.22 -10.19
CA ALA A 9 -12.79 6.87 -9.17
C ALA A 9 -13.56 8.10 -8.67
N THR A 10 -14.85 7.91 -8.41
CA THR A 10 -15.73 8.93 -7.84
C THR A 10 -15.44 9.16 -6.36
N ASP A 11 -15.88 10.30 -5.82
CA ASP A 11 -15.76 10.61 -4.38
C ASP A 11 -16.37 9.53 -3.48
N GLU A 12 -17.48 8.93 -3.90
CA GLU A 12 -18.12 7.85 -3.16
C GLU A 12 -17.30 6.56 -3.20
N GLU A 13 -16.64 6.27 -4.32
CA GLU A 13 -15.73 5.13 -4.43
C GLU A 13 -14.45 5.35 -3.62
N HIS A 14 -13.88 6.56 -3.59
CA HIS A 14 -12.76 6.88 -2.70
C HIS A 14 -13.11 6.66 -1.23
N LYS A 15 -14.28 7.14 -0.79
CA LYS A 15 -14.77 6.90 0.58
C LYS A 15 -14.97 5.42 0.86
N ALA A 16 -15.52 4.66 -0.10
CA ALA A 16 -15.71 3.22 0.04
C ALA A 16 -14.38 2.48 0.17
N LEU A 17 -13.37 2.83 -0.65
CA LEU A 17 -12.03 2.26 -0.59
C LEU A 17 -11.35 2.52 0.77
N LEU A 18 -11.42 3.75 1.29
CA LEU A 18 -10.86 4.08 2.60
C LEU A 18 -11.57 3.37 3.76
N ARG A 19 -12.91 3.22 3.68
CA ARG A 19 -13.67 2.42 4.65
C ARG A 19 -13.26 0.96 4.63
N ALA A 20 -13.12 0.37 3.44
CA ALA A 20 -12.67 -1.01 3.28
C ALA A 20 -11.24 -1.21 3.82
N LEU A 21 -10.34 -0.27 3.53
CA LEU A 21 -8.97 -0.27 4.05
C LEU A 21 -8.94 -0.22 5.58
N GLN A 22 -9.77 0.62 6.19
CA GLN A 22 -9.86 0.71 7.65
C GLN A 22 -10.43 -0.56 8.28
N ALA A 23 -11.46 -1.16 7.68
CA ALA A 23 -12.01 -2.45 8.12
C ALA A 23 -10.96 -3.56 8.03
N ALA A 24 -10.24 -3.67 6.92
CA ALA A 24 -9.16 -4.64 6.73
C ALA A 24 -8.04 -4.46 7.77
N LYS A 25 -7.66 -3.21 8.10
CA LYS A 25 -6.68 -2.92 9.14
C LYS A 25 -7.14 -3.40 10.52
N VAL A 26 -8.42 -3.24 10.86
CA VAL A 26 -8.97 -3.70 12.14
C VAL A 26 -8.87 -5.23 12.22
N GLU A 27 -9.32 -5.93 11.18
CA GLU A 27 -9.28 -7.39 11.11
C GLU A 27 -7.84 -7.92 11.24
N LEU A 28 -6.90 -7.36 10.46
CA LEU A 28 -5.50 -7.75 10.51
C LEU A 28 -4.88 -7.49 11.90
N GLY A 29 -5.25 -6.38 12.54
CA GLY A 29 -4.82 -6.06 13.89
C GLY A 29 -5.30 -7.07 14.94
N GLN A 30 -6.53 -7.59 14.78
CA GLN A 30 -7.09 -8.58 15.69
C GLN A 30 -6.48 -9.98 15.49
N GLN A 31 -6.23 -10.37 14.24
CA GLN A 31 -5.73 -11.70 13.92
C GLN A 31 -4.21 -11.84 14.05
N TYR A 32 -3.44 -10.82 13.67
CA TYR A 32 -1.99 -10.95 13.44
C TYR A 32 -1.13 -9.97 14.24
N ALA A 33 -1.73 -8.99 14.91
CA ALA A 33 -1.04 -7.94 15.67
C ALA A 33 0.21 -7.33 14.97
N PRO A 34 0.10 -6.78 13.73
CA PRO A 34 1.24 -6.15 13.06
C PRO A 34 1.73 -4.90 13.79
N ASP A 35 3.05 -4.67 13.79
CA ASP A 35 3.70 -3.49 14.39
C ASP A 35 3.52 -2.23 13.52
N GLY A 36 3.24 -2.41 12.23
CA GLY A 36 3.02 -1.32 11.28
C GLY A 36 2.42 -1.79 9.96
N TYR A 37 2.23 -0.87 9.02
CA TYR A 37 1.71 -1.18 7.69
C TYR A 37 2.38 -0.33 6.62
N ASN A 38 2.60 -0.90 5.44
CA ASN A 38 2.77 -0.12 4.23
C ASN A 38 1.46 -0.10 3.44
N ILE A 39 1.06 1.10 3.01
CA ILE A 39 -0.16 1.33 2.23
C ILE A 39 0.27 1.97 0.91
N GLY A 40 -0.21 1.45 -0.22
CA GLY A 40 0.21 1.95 -1.53
C GLY A 40 -0.76 1.60 -2.65
N ILE A 41 -0.67 2.37 -3.73
CA ILE A 41 -1.41 2.19 -4.99
C ILE A 41 -0.38 2.36 -6.11
N ASN A 42 -0.41 1.46 -7.09
CA ASN A 42 0.29 1.65 -8.35
C ASN A 42 -0.73 2.11 -9.38
N ASP A 43 -0.56 3.31 -9.92
CA ASP A 43 -1.46 3.92 -10.90
C ASP A 43 -0.76 4.01 -12.26
N GLY A 44 -1.17 3.13 -13.18
CA GLY A 44 -0.58 2.98 -14.50
C GLY A 44 0.62 2.01 -14.58
N LEU A 45 0.91 1.56 -15.82
CA LEU A 45 1.95 0.58 -16.11
C LEU A 45 3.35 1.02 -15.65
N ALA A 46 3.69 2.30 -15.84
CA ALA A 46 4.99 2.84 -15.44
C ALA A 46 5.19 2.87 -13.92
N ALA A 47 4.11 2.92 -13.14
CA ALA A 47 4.13 2.80 -11.69
C ALA A 47 4.17 1.33 -11.22
N GLY A 48 4.19 0.35 -12.14
CA GLY A 48 4.20 -1.07 -11.82
C GLY A 48 2.82 -1.69 -11.61
N GLN A 49 1.74 -1.05 -12.07
CA GLN A 49 0.40 -1.66 -12.08
C GLN A 49 0.36 -2.80 -13.10
N THR A 50 0.00 -4.00 -12.66
CA THR A 50 -0.12 -5.18 -13.54
C THR A 50 -1.57 -5.61 -13.75
N VAL A 51 -2.45 -5.32 -12.78
CA VAL A 51 -3.90 -5.49 -12.88
C VAL A 51 -4.51 -4.11 -13.07
N MET A 52 -5.13 -3.87 -14.22
CA MET A 52 -5.74 -2.58 -14.60
C MET A 52 -7.10 -2.39 -13.93
N HIS A 53 -7.09 -2.50 -12.61
CA HIS A 53 -8.21 -2.29 -11.71
C HIS A 53 -7.67 -1.62 -10.45
N LEU A 54 -8.28 -0.53 -10.02
CA LEU A 54 -7.86 0.23 -8.85
C LEU A 54 -7.93 -0.65 -7.60
N HIS A 55 -6.77 -0.86 -6.97
CA HIS A 55 -6.66 -1.57 -5.70
C HIS A 55 -5.65 -0.88 -4.80
N ILE A 56 -5.90 -0.99 -3.49
CA ILE A 56 -5.00 -0.48 -2.45
C ILE A 56 -4.32 -1.68 -1.80
N HIS A 57 -2.99 -1.64 -1.76
CA HIS A 57 -2.21 -2.58 -0.96
C HIS A 57 -2.25 -2.16 0.50
N LEU A 58 -2.57 -3.10 1.40
CA LEU A 58 -2.37 -2.99 2.83
C LEU A 58 -1.43 -4.11 3.26
N ILE A 59 -0.18 -3.78 3.55
CA ILE A 59 0.88 -4.75 3.79
C ILE A 59 1.30 -4.68 5.26
N PRO A 60 0.95 -5.67 6.10
CA PRO A 60 1.44 -5.78 7.47
C PRO A 60 2.96 -5.76 7.54
N ARG A 61 3.50 -5.07 8.54
CA ARG A 61 4.94 -4.99 8.83
C ARG A 61 5.20 -5.36 10.29
N TYR A 62 6.34 -5.98 10.54
CA TYR A 62 6.76 -6.44 11.86
C TYR A 62 8.18 -5.95 12.16
N ASN A 63 8.48 -5.69 13.43
CA ASN A 63 9.84 -5.35 13.84
C ASN A 63 10.80 -6.49 13.46
N GLY A 64 11.83 -6.18 12.68
CA GLY A 64 12.83 -7.13 12.20
C GLY A 64 12.50 -7.86 10.90
N ASP A 65 11.36 -7.58 10.25
CA ASP A 65 11.02 -8.14 8.93
C ASP A 65 11.85 -7.55 7.77
N CYS A 66 12.56 -6.46 8.03
CA CYS A 66 13.43 -5.75 7.11
C CYS A 66 14.60 -5.13 7.90
N ILE A 67 15.80 -5.19 7.33
CA ILE A 67 17.03 -4.68 7.97
C ILE A 67 16.93 -3.17 8.26
N ASP A 68 16.36 -2.42 7.33
CA ASP A 68 16.09 -0.99 7.51
C ASP A 68 14.67 -0.68 7.00
N PRO A 69 13.67 -0.49 7.87
CA PRO A 69 12.30 -0.25 7.42
C PRO A 69 12.12 1.13 6.76
N ARG A 70 13.08 2.05 6.90
CA ARG A 70 13.05 3.35 6.21
C ARG A 70 13.07 3.11 4.70
N GLY A 71 12.30 3.88 3.95
CA GLY A 71 12.04 3.64 2.52
C GLY A 71 10.71 2.94 2.25
N GLY A 72 10.14 2.19 3.21
CA GLY A 72 8.77 1.68 3.14
C GLY A 72 8.47 0.91 1.85
N VAL A 73 7.45 1.34 1.09
CA VAL A 73 7.07 0.71 -0.20
C VAL A 73 8.20 0.70 -1.24
N ARG A 74 9.22 1.57 -1.10
CA ARG A 74 10.33 1.67 -2.06
C ARG A 74 11.28 0.48 -1.99
N TRP A 75 11.16 -0.39 -0.99
CA TRP A 75 11.84 -1.69 -0.97
C TRP A 75 11.44 -2.61 -2.14
N ILE A 76 10.40 -2.27 -2.92
CA ILE A 76 10.14 -2.86 -4.25
C ILE A 76 11.30 -2.62 -5.23
N PHE A 77 12.00 -1.48 -5.10
CA PHE A 77 13.23 -1.15 -5.82
C PHE A 77 14.36 -0.93 -4.80
N PRO A 78 14.97 -2.01 -4.29
CA PRO A 78 15.91 -1.94 -3.17
C PRO A 78 17.07 -0.98 -3.39
N ASP A 79 17.57 -0.89 -4.63
CA ASP A 79 18.64 0.02 -5.07
C ASP A 79 18.25 1.50 -4.94
N LYS A 80 16.95 1.81 -4.96
CA LYS A 80 16.43 3.15 -4.79
C LYS A 80 15.91 3.40 -3.38
N ALA A 81 15.70 2.37 -2.55
CA ALA A 81 15.02 2.48 -1.26
C ALA A 81 15.72 3.44 -0.28
N VAL A 82 17.04 3.49 -0.30
CA VAL A 82 17.87 4.41 0.51
C VAL A 82 18.01 5.75 -0.23
N TYR A 83 17.41 6.81 0.30
CA TYR A 83 17.46 8.17 -0.27
C TYR A 83 18.09 9.20 0.67
N TRP A 84 18.49 8.76 1.85
CA TRP A 84 19.26 9.55 2.81
C TRP A 84 20.76 9.25 2.64
N LYS A 85 21.60 10.21 3.02
CA LYS A 85 23.02 9.99 3.29
C LYS A 85 23.22 10.13 4.80
N ASP A 86 24.11 9.32 5.36
CA ASP A 86 24.48 9.36 6.78
C ASP A 86 24.94 10.77 7.23
#